data_AF-A0A5M6IYS7-F1
#
_entry.id   AF-A0A5M6IYS7-F1
#
_cell.length_a   1.000
_cell.length_b   1.000
_cell.length_c   1.000
_cell.angle_alpha   90.00
_cell.angle_beta   90.00
_cell.angle_gamma   90.00
#
_symmetry.space_group_name_H-M   'P 1'
#
loop_
_entity.id
_entity.type
_entity.pdbx_description
1 polymer ?
#
loop_
_entity_poly.entity_id
_entity_poly.type
_entity_poly.pdbx_seq_one_letter_code
_entity_poly.pdbx_strand_id
1 'polypeptide(L)'
;MDREPGLNTATMGIFAHHLYELSKGLRPLILMTLTPEEAAPIVARLVATATPHHVHEACPSKVNVLFGRPAAVLAARRFLTTQLCNLSAEHDFMLGILLGYDCEQQCLRYLARTKADAAQPWVVPEADTLRPAA
;
A
#
# COMPACT_ATOMS: atom_id res chain seq x y z
N MET A 1 -6.35 17.10 -35.41
CA MET A 1 -6.12 17.91 -34.19
C MET A 1 -7.18 17.50 -33.19
N ASP A 2 -6.70 17.14 -32.01
CA ASP A 2 -7.38 17.13 -30.72
C ASP A 2 -8.47 16.06 -30.51
N ARG A 3 -7.98 14.84 -30.24
CA ARG A 3 -8.76 13.83 -29.52
C ARG A 3 -8.86 14.31 -28.07
N GLU A 4 -10.01 14.88 -27.70
CA GLU A 4 -10.32 15.24 -26.32
C GLU A 4 -10.04 14.05 -25.39
N PRO A 5 -9.31 14.23 -24.27
CA PRO A 5 -9.11 13.16 -23.31
C PRO A 5 -10.42 13.00 -22.55
N GLY A 6 -11.35 12.26 -23.16
CA GLY A 6 -12.53 11.75 -22.46
C GLY A 6 -12.03 11.04 -21.21
N LEU A 7 -12.26 11.70 -20.07
CA LEU A 7 -12.04 11.22 -18.72
C LEU A 7 -12.31 9.71 -18.70
N ASN A 8 -11.28 8.89 -18.45
CA ASN A 8 -11.40 7.44 -18.58
C ASN A 8 -12.42 6.91 -17.55
N THR A 9 -13.67 6.71 -17.97
CA THR A 9 -14.80 6.22 -17.13
C THR A 9 -14.40 4.97 -16.34
N ALA A 10 -13.55 4.12 -16.91
CA ALA A 10 -13.03 2.95 -16.22
C ALA A 10 -12.16 3.31 -15.00
N THR A 11 -11.23 4.27 -15.14
CA THR A 11 -10.37 4.74 -14.03
C THR A 11 -11.20 5.32 -12.90
N MET A 12 -12.22 6.12 -13.21
CA MET A 12 -13.14 6.65 -12.20
C MET A 12 -14.01 5.57 -11.56
N GLY A 13 -14.40 4.54 -12.32
CA GLY A 13 -15.10 3.37 -11.80
C GLY A 13 -14.25 2.57 -10.81
N ILE A 14 -12.98 2.33 -11.15
CA ILE A 14 -12.00 1.67 -10.26
C ILE A 14 -11.80 2.51 -8.99
N PHE A 15 -11.65 3.83 -9.14
CA PHE A 15 -11.54 4.73 -7.98
C PHE A 15 -12.78 4.67 -7.07
N ALA A 16 -13.98 4.62 -7.64
CA ALA A 16 -15.21 4.48 -6.86
C ALA A 16 -15.27 3.13 -6.12
N HIS A 17 -14.84 2.04 -6.76
CA HIS A 17 -14.72 0.74 -6.13
C HIS A 17 -13.75 0.77 -4.94
N HIS A 18 -12.60 1.40 -5.11
CA HIS A 18 -11.62 1.58 -4.04
C HIS A 18 -12.15 2.38 -2.85
N LEU A 19 -12.92 3.46 -3.08
CA LEU A 19 -13.59 4.17 -1.99
C LEU A 19 -14.59 3.27 -1.25
N TYR A 20 -15.30 2.39 -1.96
CA TYR A 20 -16.20 1.43 -1.34
C TYR A 20 -15.44 0.44 -0.45
N GLU A 21 -14.33 -0.14 -0.92
CA GLU A 21 -13.51 -1.06 -0.12
C GLU A 21 -12.96 -0.41 1.16
N LEU A 22 -12.51 0.84 1.07
CA LEU A 22 -12.09 1.63 2.23
C LEU A 22 -13.25 1.81 3.22
N SER A 23 -14.45 2.14 2.72
CA SER A 23 -15.65 2.33 3.56
C SER A 23 -16.07 1.06 4.29
N LYS A 24 -15.82 -0.12 3.71
CA LYS A 24 -16.06 -1.42 4.33
C LYS A 24 -14.93 -1.89 5.23
N GLY A 25 -13.82 -1.16 5.26
CA GLY A 25 -12.66 -1.47 6.09
C GLY A 25 -11.85 -2.67 5.61
N LEU A 26 -11.95 -3.05 4.33
CA LEU A 26 -11.26 -4.22 3.77
C LEU A 26 -9.74 -4.05 3.77
N ARG A 27 -9.26 -2.84 3.52
CA ARG A 27 -7.85 -2.47 3.56
C ARG A 27 -7.68 -1.05 4.05
N PRO A 28 -6.59 -0.73 4.78
CA PRO A 28 -6.39 0.60 5.32
C PRO A 28 -5.79 1.59 4.31
N LEU A 29 -5.16 1.12 3.23
CA LEU A 29 -4.51 1.94 2.21
C LEU A 29 -4.82 1.40 0.80
N ILE A 30 -4.95 2.32 -0.15
CA ILE A 30 -5.06 2.03 -1.58
C ILE A 30 -3.97 2.79 -2.31
N LEU A 31 -3.42 2.17 -3.35
CA LEU A 31 -2.44 2.75 -4.27
C LEU A 31 -2.94 2.58 -5.71
N MET A 32 -3.04 3.69 -6.44
CA MET A 32 -3.31 3.70 -7.87
C MET A 32 -2.13 4.29 -8.62
N THR A 33 -1.64 3.61 -9.66
CA THR A 33 -0.60 4.14 -10.55
C THR A 33 -1.22 4.68 -11.83
N LEU A 34 -1.07 5.99 -12.05
CA LEU A 34 -1.82 6.75 -13.06
C LEU A 34 -0.90 7.71 -13.80
N THR A 35 -1.27 8.19 -14.98
CA THR A 35 -0.62 9.40 -15.51
C THR A 35 -0.98 10.63 -14.67
N PRO A 36 -0.21 11.73 -14.72
CA PRO A 36 -0.58 12.98 -14.05
C PRO A 36 -1.99 13.49 -14.45
N GLU A 37 -2.36 13.35 -15.72
CA GLU A 37 -3.67 13.73 -16.26
C GLU A 37 -4.81 12.88 -15.66
N GLU A 38 -4.61 11.56 -15.55
CA GLU A 38 -5.57 10.64 -14.93
C GLU A 38 -5.68 10.85 -13.41
N ALA A 39 -4.58 11.23 -12.76
CA ALA A 39 -4.52 11.46 -11.32
C ALA A 39 -5.23 12.75 -10.91
N ALA A 40 -5.20 13.80 -11.74
CA ALA A 40 -5.77 15.12 -11.43
C ALA A 40 -7.24 15.06 -10.94
N PRO A 41 -8.20 14.45 -11.64
CA PRO A 41 -9.59 14.37 -11.17
C PRO A 41 -9.75 13.53 -9.89
N ILE A 42 -8.93 12.50 -9.70
CA ILE A 42 -8.95 11.66 -8.49
C ILE A 42 -8.46 12.45 -7.29
N VAL A 43 -7.33 13.14 -7.41
CA VAL A 43 -6.77 13.99 -6.34
C VAL A 43 -7.73 15.12 -6.01
N ALA A 44 -8.32 15.78 -7.01
CA ALA A 44 -9.33 16.82 -6.78
C ALA A 44 -10.51 16.30 -5.95
N ARG A 45 -10.99 15.09 -6.24
CA ARG A 45 -12.08 14.46 -5.46
C ARG A 45 -11.64 14.09 -4.04
N LEU A 46 -10.44 13.54 -3.86
CA LEU A 46 -9.88 13.22 -2.54
C LEU A 46 -9.74 14.49 -1.66
N VAL A 47 -9.31 15.60 -2.26
CA VAL A 47 -9.24 16.91 -1.58
C VAL A 47 -10.64 17.39 -1.21
N ALA A 48 -11.59 17.36 -2.14
CA ALA A 48 -12.96 17.82 -1.90
C ALA A 48 -13.69 17.05 -0.79
N THR A 49 -13.37 15.76 -0.61
CA THR A 49 -13.95 14.92 0.45
C THR A 49 -13.09 14.84 1.71
N ALA A 50 -12.01 15.61 1.80
CA ALA A 50 -11.04 15.57 2.90
C ALA A 50 -10.49 14.14 3.17
N THR A 51 -10.37 13.33 2.13
CA THR A 51 -9.81 11.98 2.24
C THR A 51 -8.29 12.07 2.35
N PRO A 52 -7.67 11.49 3.39
CA PRO A 52 -6.22 11.46 3.51
C PRO A 52 -5.59 10.80 2.28
N HIS A 53 -4.61 11.48 1.70
CA HIS A 53 -3.92 11.00 0.51
C HIS A 53 -2.47 11.50 0.43
N HIS A 54 -1.68 10.86 -0.41
CA HIS A 54 -0.33 11.23 -0.76
C HIS A 54 -0.08 10.92 -2.23
N VAL A 55 0.47 11.89 -2.97
CA VAL A 55 0.90 11.70 -4.36
C VAL A 55 2.41 11.53 -4.34
N HIS A 56 2.88 10.41 -4.89
CA HIS A 56 4.28 10.04 -4.98
C HIS A 56 4.67 9.87 -6.45
N GLU A 57 5.73 10.53 -6.91
CA GLU A 57 6.23 10.38 -8.26
C GLU A 57 6.81 8.97 -8.45
N ALA A 58 6.19 8.15 -9.30
CA ALA A 58 6.66 6.79 -9.54
C ALA A 58 7.77 6.79 -10.60
N CYS A 59 7.54 7.53 -11.68
CA CYS A 59 8.50 7.81 -12.75
C CYS A 59 8.04 9.09 -13.50
N PRO A 60 8.82 9.61 -14.47
CA PRO A 60 8.49 10.87 -15.14
C PRO A 60 7.10 10.92 -15.81
N SER A 61 6.52 9.77 -16.15
CA SER A 61 5.21 9.68 -16.82
C SER A 61 4.08 9.13 -15.94
N LYS A 62 4.38 8.67 -14.72
CA LYS A 62 3.41 8.03 -13.82
C LYS A 62 3.57 8.48 -12.38
N VAL A 63 2.44 8.67 -11.72
CA VAL A 63 2.35 8.98 -10.29
C VAL A 63 1.59 7.87 -9.57
N ASN A 64 2.00 7.59 -8.33
CA ASN A 64 1.24 6.78 -7.39
C ASN A 64 0.38 7.70 -6.54
N VAL A 65 -0.94 7.53 -6.62
CA VAL A 65 -1.89 8.19 -5.73
C VAL A 65 -2.25 7.20 -4.63
N LEU A 66 -1.78 7.50 -3.41
CA LEU A 66 -2.10 6.74 -2.21
C LEU A 66 -3.22 7.43 -1.45
N PHE A 67 -4.20 6.69 -0.97
CA PHE A 67 -5.29 7.23 -0.15
C PHE A 67 -5.89 6.14 0.76
N GLY A 68 -6.48 6.56 1.87
CA GLY A 68 -7.04 5.61 2.84
C GLY A 68 -7.14 6.17 4.25
N ARG A 69 -6.97 5.30 5.25
CA ARG A 69 -7.01 5.68 6.66
C ARG A 69 -5.86 6.65 6.98
N PRO A 70 -6.09 7.69 7.82
CA PRO A 70 -5.08 8.71 8.11
C PRO A 70 -3.72 8.13 8.55
N ALA A 71 -3.73 7.20 9.51
CA ALA A 71 -2.49 6.58 10.01
C ALA A 71 -1.74 5.78 8.94
N ALA A 72 -2.46 5.08 8.06
CA ALA A 72 -1.87 4.29 6.99
C ALA A 72 -1.21 5.17 5.92
N VAL A 73 -1.90 6.25 5.52
CA VAL A 73 -1.36 7.23 4.57
C VAL A 73 -0.14 7.95 5.14
N LEU A 74 -0.20 8.36 6.42
CA LEU A 74 0.92 9.00 7.10
C LEU A 74 2.13 8.06 7.21
N ALA A 75 1.92 6.79 7.58
CA ALA A 75 2.98 5.79 7.63
C ALA A 75 3.60 5.59 6.24
N ALA A 76 2.77 5.34 5.21
CA ALA A 76 3.24 5.14 3.84
C ALA A 76 4.07 6.33 3.33
N ARG A 77 3.60 7.56 3.57
CA ARG A 77 4.34 8.79 3.22
C ARG A 77 5.74 8.86 3.84
N ARG A 78 5.97 8.26 5.01
CA ARG A 78 7.28 8.34 5.69
C ARG A 78 8.33 7.44 5.05
N PHE A 79 7.94 6.28 4.54
CA PHE A 79 8.90 5.32 3.98
C PHE A 79 8.87 5.24 2.44
N LEU A 80 7.81 5.72 1.79
CA LEU A 80 7.74 5.85 0.33
C LEU A 80 8.47 7.12 -0.13
N THR A 81 9.79 7.13 0.05
CA THR A 81 10.68 8.22 -0.40
C THR A 81 11.40 7.91 -1.71
N THR A 82 11.28 6.66 -2.18
CA THR A 82 11.90 6.16 -3.40
C THR A 82 10.87 5.46 -4.27
N GLN A 83 11.26 5.13 -5.50
CA GLN A 83 10.48 4.23 -6.36
C GLN A 83 10.14 2.91 -5.64
N LEU A 84 8.96 2.36 -5.93
CA LEU A 84 8.46 1.13 -5.30
C LEU A 84 9.41 -0.07 -5.47
N CYS A 85 10.12 -0.14 -6.60
CA CYS A 85 11.11 -1.18 -6.88
C CYS A 85 12.33 -1.12 -5.96
N ASN A 86 12.60 0.03 -5.33
CA ASN A 86 13.78 0.27 -4.50
C ASN A 86 13.47 0.21 -2.99
N LEU A 87 12.25 -0.19 -2.61
CA LEU A 87 11.90 -0.36 -1.19
C LEU A 87 12.72 -1.49 -0.57
N SER A 88 13.16 -1.28 0.68
CA SER A 88 13.74 -2.34 1.50
C SER A 88 12.72 -3.47 1.74
N ALA A 89 13.19 -4.64 2.18
CA ALA A 89 12.29 -5.75 2.48
C ALA A 89 11.26 -5.37 3.56
N GLU A 90 11.68 -4.60 4.58
CA GLU A 90 10.82 -4.11 5.67
C GLU A 90 9.77 -3.14 5.15
N HIS A 91 10.17 -2.15 4.34
CA HIS A 91 9.24 -1.18 3.79
C HIS A 91 8.25 -1.81 2.79
N ASP A 92 8.68 -2.79 1.99
CA ASP A 92 7.79 -3.56 1.11
C ASP A 92 6.83 -4.45 1.91
N PHE A 93 7.30 -5.05 3.02
CA PHE A 93 6.45 -5.77 3.95
C PHE A 93 5.37 -4.86 4.54
N MET A 94 5.77 -3.73 5.11
CA MET A 94 4.87 -2.72 5.68
C MET A 94 3.85 -2.23 4.65
N LEU A 95 4.30 -1.90 3.44
CA LEU A 95 3.42 -1.47 2.36
C LEU A 95 2.38 -2.55 2.02
N GLY A 96 2.80 -3.81 1.91
CA GLY A 96 1.89 -4.89 1.57
C GLY A 96 0.81 -5.13 2.62
N ILE A 97 1.16 -5.09 3.91
CA ILE A 97 0.18 -5.16 5.00
C ILE A 97 -0.81 -3.99 4.94
N LEU A 98 -0.32 -2.77 4.66
CA LEU A 98 -1.20 -1.60 4.50
C LEU A 98 -2.12 -1.70 3.28
N LEU A 99 -1.69 -2.35 2.21
CA LEU A 99 -2.51 -2.61 1.02
C LEU A 99 -3.53 -3.75 1.22
N GLY A 100 -3.46 -4.46 2.35
CA GLY A 100 -4.35 -5.57 2.69
C GLY A 100 -3.92 -6.91 2.10
N TYR A 101 -2.65 -7.09 1.74
CA TYR A 101 -2.14 -8.42 1.43
C TYR A 101 -2.12 -9.31 2.66
N ASP A 102 -2.22 -10.61 2.42
CA ASP A 102 -2.16 -11.61 3.48
C ASP A 102 -0.82 -11.56 4.23
N CYS A 103 -0.90 -11.71 5.55
CA CYS A 103 0.25 -11.57 6.42
C CYS A 103 1.27 -12.70 6.21
N GLU A 104 0.81 -13.94 6.07
CA GLU A 104 1.68 -15.09 5.87
C GLU A 104 2.42 -15.00 4.53
N GLN A 105 1.71 -14.63 3.46
CA GLN A 105 2.33 -14.38 2.16
C GLN A 105 3.37 -13.26 2.20
N GLN A 106 3.08 -12.17 2.94
CA GLN A 106 4.04 -11.09 3.13
C GLN A 106 5.27 -11.53 3.95
N CYS A 107 5.10 -12.40 4.96
CA CYS A 107 6.23 -13.00 5.70
C CYS A 107 7.11 -13.83 4.77
N LEU A 108 6.53 -14.71 3.96
CA LEU A 108 7.26 -15.53 3.00
C LEU A 108 8.02 -14.66 1.99
N ARG A 109 7.37 -13.62 1.48
CA ARG A 109 8.00 -12.64 0.56
C ARG A 109 9.14 -11.87 1.23
N TYR A 110 8.97 -11.45 2.49
CA TYR A 110 10.02 -10.77 3.26
C TYR A 110 11.27 -11.65 3.39
N LEU A 111 11.10 -12.89 3.87
CA LEU A 111 12.19 -13.87 4.04
C LEU A 111 12.92 -14.15 2.71
N ALA A 112 12.18 -14.27 1.61
CA ALA A 112 12.76 -14.47 0.29
C ALA A 112 13.62 -13.28 -0.17
N ARG A 113 13.25 -12.05 0.19
CA ARG A 113 13.98 -10.82 -0.16
C ARG A 113 15.19 -10.55 0.72
N THR A 114 15.15 -10.95 2.00
CA THR A 114 16.25 -10.71 2.93
C THR A 114 17.41 -11.69 2.78
N LYS A 115 17.19 -12.90 2.21
CA LYS A 115 18.21 -13.97 2.11
C LYS A 115 19.02 -14.13 3.42
N ALA A 116 18.40 -13.86 4.56
CA ALA A 116 18.95 -14.01 5.89
C ALA A 116 18.10 -15.07 6.60
N ASP A 117 18.75 -16.16 7.00
CA ASP A 117 18.23 -17.31 7.74
C ASP A 117 17.44 -18.39 7.00
N ALA A 118 17.87 -18.73 5.78
CA ALA A 118 17.75 -20.11 5.31
C ALA A 118 18.75 -21.03 6.05
N ALA A 119 18.75 -21.09 7.39
CA ALA A 119 19.40 -22.14 8.18
C ALA A 119 19.19 -22.00 9.71
N GLN A 120 17.96 -22.02 10.20
CA GLN A 120 17.70 -22.76 11.45
C GLN A 120 16.22 -23.16 11.51
N PRO A 121 15.89 -24.46 11.67
CA PRO A 121 14.51 -24.85 11.91
C PRO A 121 14.02 -24.17 13.18
N TRP A 122 12.85 -23.52 13.11
CA TRP A 122 12.16 -22.99 14.28
C TRP A 122 11.91 -24.15 15.26
N VAL A 123 12.72 -24.22 16.31
CA VAL A 123 12.50 -25.14 17.43
C VAL A 123 11.47 -24.48 18.33
N VAL A 124 10.26 -25.02 18.36
CA VAL A 124 9.24 -24.59 19.33
C VAL A 124 9.78 -24.92 20.72
N PRO A 125 10.04 -23.95 21.62
CA PRO A 125 10.34 -24.29 23.00
C PRO A 125 9.12 -24.97 23.59
N GLU A 126 9.30 -26.16 24.19
CA GLU A 126 8.22 -26.88 24.87
C GLU A 126 7.52 -25.93 25.85
N ALA A 127 6.18 -25.89 25.76
CA ALA A 127 5.30 -24.93 26.43
C ALA A 127 5.28 -25.04 27.98
N ASP A 128 6.26 -25.69 28.59
CA ASP A 128 6.25 -26.08 30.01
C ASP A 128 6.93 -25.06 30.95
N THR A 129 7.51 -23.98 30.42
CA THR A 129 8.19 -22.95 31.25
C THR A 129 7.39 -21.66 31.46
N LEU A 130 6.14 -21.58 31.01
CA LEU A 130 5.27 -20.41 31.21
C LEU A 130 4.14 -20.65 32.23
N ARG A 131 4.39 -21.47 33.25
CA ARG A 131 3.59 -21.41 34.49
C ARG A 131 4.10 -20.25 35.35
N PRO A 132 3.28 -19.24 35.67
CA PRO A 132 3.67 -18.28 36.70
C PRO A 132 3.84 -19.05 38.02
N ALA A 133 4.97 -18.83 38.70
CA ALA A 133 5.15 -19.30 40.06
C ALA A 133 4.02 -18.73 40.92
N ALA A 134 3.29 -19.62 41.60
CA ALA A 134 2.25 -19.28 42.55
C ALA A 134 2.81 -18.53 43.75
#